data_AF-A0A950P2D5-F1
#
_entry.id   AF-A0A950P2D5-F1
#
_cell.length_a   1.000
_cell.length_b   1.000
_cell.length_c   1.000
_cell.angle_alpha   90.00
_cell.angle_beta   90.00
_cell.angle_gamma   90.00
#
_symmetry.space_group_name_H-M   'P 1'
#
loop_
_entity.id
_entity.type
_entity.pdbx_description
1 polymer ?
#
loop_
_entity_poly.entity_id
_entity_poly.type
_entity_poly.pdbx_seq_one_letter_code
_entity_poly.pdbx_strand_id
1 'polypeptide(L)'
;IKDERLHYVYNFVGMLEQRIVATEDIPTGQNLILSASFVKDGEDPPGVSTGILSLFHGDEKVGEGRIKTQPGAFGIAGTDLTIGRSISPITDDYPGHRPWRFTGGTINTVAVDVSGQPYVDLEREAAAMIARE
;
A
#
# COMPACT_ATOMS: atom_id res chain seq x y z
N ILE A 1 -9.47 3.32 -7.29
CA ILE A 1 -9.90 4.56 -7.95
C ILE A 1 -11.29 4.87 -7.43
N LYS A 2 -11.49 6.09 -6.95
CA LYS A 2 -12.78 6.58 -6.45
C LYS A 2 -12.86 8.07 -6.76
N ASP A 3 -14.04 8.55 -7.16
CA ASP A 3 -14.26 9.96 -7.54
C ASP A 3 -13.19 10.47 -8.52
N GLU A 4 -12.90 9.63 -9.53
CA GLU A 4 -11.88 9.87 -10.58
C GLU A 4 -10.44 10.02 -10.07
N ARG A 5 -10.18 9.78 -8.79
CA ARG A 5 -8.86 9.98 -8.16
C ARG A 5 -8.19 8.69 -7.75
N LEU A 6 -6.87 8.73 -7.69
CA LEU A 6 -6.05 7.67 -7.14
C LEU A 6 -6.09 7.75 -5.61
N HIS A 7 -6.50 6.65 -4.97
CA HIS A 7 -6.59 6.52 -3.53
C HIS A 7 -5.68 5.39 -3.10
N TYR A 8 -4.86 5.66 -2.09
CA TYR A 8 -4.10 4.65 -1.36
C TYR A 8 -4.60 4.60 0.08
N VAL A 9 -4.87 3.40 0.57
CA VAL A 9 -5.28 3.19 1.96
C VAL A 9 -4.36 2.16 2.58
N TYR A 10 -3.75 2.52 3.69
CA TYR A 10 -3.04 1.60 4.58
C TYR A 10 -3.84 1.38 5.84
N ASN A 11 -4.26 0.14 6.08
CA ASN A 11 -4.90 -0.25 7.33
C ASN A 11 -3.84 -0.78 8.30
N PHE A 12 -3.54 -0.03 9.35
CA PHE A 12 -2.62 -0.42 10.41
C PHE A 12 -3.33 -1.35 11.39
N VAL A 13 -3.31 -2.66 11.09
CA VAL A 13 -3.77 -3.77 11.96
C VAL A 13 -5.20 -3.58 12.53
N GLY A 14 -6.08 -2.95 11.77
CA GLY A 14 -7.46 -2.62 12.17
C GLY A 14 -7.60 -1.42 13.11
N MET A 15 -6.49 -0.81 13.54
CA MET A 15 -6.51 0.29 14.52
C MET A 15 -6.60 1.66 13.86
N LEU A 16 -6.01 1.81 12.68
CA LEU A 16 -5.90 3.11 12.00
C LEU A 16 -5.89 2.94 10.48
N GLU A 17 -6.88 3.52 9.81
CA GLU A 17 -6.86 3.72 8.37
C GLU A 17 -6.13 5.01 8.01
N GLN A 18 -5.10 4.90 7.19
CA GLN A 18 -4.32 6.03 6.69
C GLN A 18 -4.57 6.14 5.19
N ARG A 19 -5.19 7.24 4.77
CA ARG A 19 -5.61 7.46 3.38
C ARG A 19 -4.83 8.60 2.76
N ILE A 20 -4.20 8.33 1.62
CA ILE A 20 -3.61 9.35 0.74
C ILE A 20 -4.44 9.39 -0.54
N VAL A 21 -4.85 10.60 -0.94
CA VAL A 21 -5.69 10.83 -2.11
C VAL A 21 -4.95 11.78 -3.05
N ALA A 22 -4.94 11.46 -4.34
CA ALA A 22 -4.41 12.35 -5.35
C ALA A 22 -5.21 13.67 -5.39
N THR A 23 -4.52 14.78 -5.58
CA THR A 23 -5.11 16.12 -5.75
C THR A 23 -5.70 16.33 -7.14
N GLU A 24 -5.31 15.47 -8.09
CA GLU A 24 -5.68 15.54 -9.49
C GLU A 24 -6.45 14.30 -9.91
N ASP A 25 -7.34 14.50 -10.87
CA ASP A 25 -8.13 13.43 -11.46
C ASP A 25 -7.24 12.58 -12.37
N ILE A 26 -7.54 11.28 -12.47
CA ILE A 26 -6.77 10.34 -13.29
C ILE A 26 -7.04 10.66 -14.77
N PRO A 27 -5.98 10.87 -15.57
CA PRO A 27 -6.15 11.11 -17.00
C PRO A 27 -6.87 9.94 -17.68
N THR A 28 -7.74 10.23 -18.64
CA THR A 28 -8.32 9.19 -19.49
C THR A 28 -7.37 8.84 -20.63
N GLY A 29 -7.24 7.56 -20.98
CA GLY A 29 -6.45 7.16 -22.14
C GLY A 29 -5.84 5.77 -22.01
N GLN A 30 -4.82 5.52 -22.82
CA GLN A 30 -4.03 4.29 -22.80
C GLN A 30 -2.65 4.57 -22.22
N ASN A 31 -1.94 3.52 -21.78
CA ASN A 31 -0.57 3.59 -21.25
C ASN A 31 -0.41 4.52 -20.04
N LEU A 32 -1.45 4.60 -19.20
CA LEU A 32 -1.41 5.32 -17.94
C LEU A 32 -0.52 4.56 -16.95
N ILE A 33 0.42 5.27 -16.33
CA ILE A 33 1.25 4.75 -15.24
C ILE A 33 0.75 5.41 -13.96
N LEU A 34 0.26 4.59 -13.04
CA LEU A 34 -0.14 5.02 -11.70
C LEU A 34 0.77 4.32 -10.71
N SER A 35 1.37 5.06 -9.77
CA SER A 35 2.26 4.47 -8.79
C SER A 35 2.07 5.06 -7.41
N ALA A 36 2.48 4.28 -6.41
CA ALA A 36 2.64 4.72 -5.04
C ALA A 36 4.05 4.34 -4.59
N SER A 37 4.76 5.28 -3.96
CA SER A 37 6.11 5.07 -3.46
C SER A 37 6.17 5.45 -1.99
N PHE A 38 6.75 4.59 -1.17
CA PHE A 38 6.96 4.83 0.25
C PHE A 38 8.44 4.99 0.55
N VAL A 39 8.82 6.12 1.13
CA VAL A 39 10.18 6.37 1.60
C VAL A 39 10.17 6.37 3.13
N LYS A 40 10.76 5.32 3.71
CA LYS A 40 10.97 5.24 5.17
C LYS A 40 11.97 6.31 5.61
N ASP A 41 11.62 7.06 6.64
CA ASP A 41 12.49 8.09 7.24
C ASP A 41 12.63 7.95 8.76
N GLY A 42 11.95 6.98 9.38
CA GLY A 42 12.05 6.75 10.81
C GLY A 42 11.27 5.53 11.29
N GLU A 43 11.20 5.40 12.61
CA GLU A 43 10.36 4.43 13.30
C GLU A 43 9.72 5.06 14.54
N ASP A 44 8.43 4.81 14.76
CA ASP A 44 7.72 5.25 15.96
C ASP A 44 6.46 4.37 16.22
N PRO A 45 6.44 3.57 17.30
CA PRO A 45 7.57 3.18 18.17
C PRO A 45 8.61 2.31 17.43
N PRO A 46 9.73 1.91 18.06
CA PRO A 46 10.73 1.04 17.42
C PRO A 46 10.14 -0.23 16.78
N GLY A 47 10.47 -0.47 15.51
CA GLY A 47 9.92 -1.52 14.66
C GLY A 47 8.68 -1.12 13.83
N VAL A 48 8.02 -0.01 14.15
CA VAL A 48 6.91 0.56 13.35
C VAL A 48 7.49 1.59 12.40
N SER A 49 7.62 1.26 11.12
CA SER A 49 8.24 2.17 10.15
C SER A 49 7.36 3.39 9.89
N THR A 50 7.94 4.58 9.88
CA THR A 50 7.30 5.83 9.45
C THR A 50 7.95 6.34 8.17
N GLY A 51 7.18 7.04 7.36
CA GLY A 51 7.70 7.63 6.13
C GLY A 51 6.68 8.41 5.34
N ILE A 52 7.11 8.92 4.20
CA ILE A 52 6.25 9.60 3.25
C ILE A 52 5.80 8.62 2.18
N LEU A 53 4.48 8.47 2.03
CA LEU A 53 3.89 7.84 0.86
C LEU A 53 3.54 8.93 -0.16
N SER A 54 4.05 8.80 -1.37
CA SER A 54 3.73 9.66 -2.51
C SER A 54 2.96 8.87 -3.58
N LEU A 55 2.02 9.54 -4.26
CA LEU A 55 1.26 9.03 -5.39
C LEU A 55 1.67 9.74 -6.67
N PHE A 56 1.71 9.02 -7.79
CA PHE A 56 2.13 9.59 -9.07
C PHE A 56 1.24 9.19 -10.24
N HIS A 57 1.14 10.10 -11.20
CA HIS A 57 0.69 9.86 -12.57
C HIS A 57 1.91 9.98 -13.49
N GLY A 58 2.45 8.86 -13.95
CA GLY A 58 3.76 8.83 -14.61
C GLY A 58 4.84 9.35 -13.65
N ASP A 59 5.49 10.44 -14.04
CA ASP A 59 6.55 11.10 -13.25
C ASP A 59 6.03 12.25 -12.37
N GLU A 60 4.75 12.60 -12.48
CA GLU A 60 4.15 13.72 -11.75
C GLU A 60 3.64 13.27 -10.38
N LYS A 61 4.14 13.90 -9.31
CA LYS A 61 3.66 13.65 -7.94
C LYS A 61 2.32 14.35 -7.74
N VAL A 62 1.25 13.58 -7.60
CA VAL A 62 -0.13 14.05 -7.48
C VAL A 62 -0.69 13.94 -6.07
N GLY A 63 0.07 13.47 -5.10
CA GLY A 63 -0.36 13.42 -3.71
C GLY A 63 0.72 12.87 -2.80
N GLU A 64 0.70 13.26 -1.54
CA GLU A 64 1.60 12.70 -0.54
C GLU A 64 1.01 12.77 0.86
N GLY A 65 1.54 11.94 1.75
CA GLY A 65 1.32 12.12 3.19
C GLY A 65 2.17 11.18 4.02
N ARG A 66 2.29 11.53 5.30
CA ARG A 66 3.01 10.73 6.28
C ARG A 66 2.15 9.54 6.70
N ILE A 67 2.71 8.35 6.62
CA ILE A 67 2.08 7.13 7.10
C ILE A 67 3.04 6.33 7.98
N LYS A 68 2.48 5.38 8.71
CA LYS A 68 3.22 4.31 9.41
C LYS A 68 2.78 2.93 8.94
N THR A 69 3.71 1.98 8.94
CA THR A 69 3.46 0.58 8.54
C THR A 69 3.75 -0.38 9.69
N GLN A 70 3.00 -1.49 9.73
CA GLN A 70 3.08 -2.48 10.81
C GLN A 70 4.47 -3.16 10.84
N PRO A 71 4.91 -3.62 12.02
CA PRO A 71 6.11 -4.43 12.13
C PRO A 71 5.84 -5.81 11.53
N GLY A 72 6.56 -6.16 10.47
CA GLY A 72 6.53 -7.50 9.88
C GLY A 72 5.52 -7.71 8.75
N ALA A 73 5.48 -8.94 8.24
CA ALA A 73 4.67 -9.32 7.10
C ALA A 73 3.17 -9.24 7.40
N PHE A 74 2.38 -8.94 6.37
CA PHE A 74 0.95 -9.17 6.47
C PHE A 74 0.68 -10.68 6.43
N GLY A 75 -0.15 -11.17 7.36
CA GLY A 75 -0.55 -12.58 7.45
C GLY A 75 0.48 -13.50 8.10
N ILE A 76 0.01 -14.54 8.80
CA ILE A 76 0.88 -15.53 9.49
C ILE A 76 1.61 -16.45 8.48
N ALA A 77 1.01 -16.66 7.30
CA ALA A 77 1.54 -17.49 6.21
C ALA A 77 1.77 -16.71 4.89
N GLY A 78 1.87 -15.38 4.97
CA GLY A 78 1.87 -14.47 3.82
C GLY A 78 0.46 -14.04 3.42
N THR A 79 0.30 -12.79 2.99
CA THR A 79 -0.96 -12.31 2.41
C THR A 79 -1.12 -12.66 0.97
N ASP A 80 -2.38 -12.80 0.57
CA ASP A 80 -2.82 -12.67 -0.81
C ASP A 80 -2.51 -11.28 -1.37
N LEU A 81 -1.51 -11.19 -2.26
CA LEU A 81 -1.39 -10.06 -3.19
C LEU A 81 -2.47 -10.21 -4.25
N THR A 82 -3.51 -9.38 -4.18
CA THR A 82 -4.61 -9.41 -5.15
C THR A 82 -4.62 -8.17 -6.03
N ILE A 83 -4.72 -8.36 -7.34
CA ILE A 83 -4.77 -7.29 -8.33
C ILE A 83 -6.19 -7.22 -8.92
N GLY A 84 -6.74 -6.02 -9.05
CA GLY A 84 -8.00 -5.76 -9.75
C GLY A 84 -9.26 -6.28 -9.04
N ARG A 85 -9.17 -6.73 -7.79
CA ARG A 85 -10.31 -7.15 -6.94
C ARG A 85 -9.87 -7.29 -5.48
N SER A 86 -10.82 -7.42 -4.56
CA SER A 86 -10.57 -7.91 -3.19
C SER A 86 -11.76 -8.69 -2.65
N ILE A 87 -11.52 -9.72 -1.85
CA ILE A 87 -12.57 -10.48 -1.15
C ILE A 87 -12.72 -10.09 0.32
N SER A 88 -11.82 -9.25 0.84
CA SER A 88 -11.81 -8.78 2.23
C SER A 88 -11.59 -7.28 2.28
N PRO A 89 -12.47 -6.52 2.97
CA PRO A 89 -12.33 -5.07 3.07
C PRO A 89 -11.18 -4.75 4.02
N ILE A 90 -10.29 -3.86 3.57
CA ILE A 90 -9.33 -3.17 4.43
C ILE A 90 -9.78 -1.75 4.77
N THR A 91 -10.90 -1.31 4.17
CA THR A 91 -11.54 -0.04 4.41
C THR A 91 -13.05 -0.16 4.18
N ASP A 92 -13.81 0.64 4.92
CA ASP A 92 -15.27 0.76 4.74
C ASP A 92 -15.66 1.55 3.48
N ASP A 93 -14.69 2.18 2.81
CA ASP A 93 -14.88 3.02 1.62
C ASP A 93 -14.98 2.23 0.30
N TYR A 94 -15.10 0.90 0.37
CA TYR A 94 -15.35 0.07 -0.81
C TYR A 94 -16.84 0.07 -1.19
N PRO A 95 -17.20 0.50 -2.42
CA PRO A 95 -18.60 0.62 -2.82
C PRO A 95 -19.24 -0.75 -3.12
N GLY A 96 -20.51 -0.93 -2.78
CA GLY A 96 -21.27 -2.13 -3.16
C GLY A 96 -20.82 -3.41 -2.47
N HIS A 97 -20.68 -4.50 -3.23
CA HIS A 97 -20.44 -5.84 -2.68
C HIS A 97 -19.15 -6.48 -3.21
N ARG A 98 -18.57 -7.37 -2.40
CA ARG A 98 -17.44 -8.23 -2.75
C ARG A 98 -17.74 -9.00 -4.06
N PRO A 99 -16.75 -9.17 -4.97
CA PRO A 99 -15.32 -8.99 -4.73
C PRO A 99 -14.74 -7.64 -5.21
N TRP A 100 -15.53 -6.56 -5.25
CA TRP A 100 -15.08 -5.20 -5.61
C TRP A 100 -14.12 -5.18 -6.82
N ARG A 101 -14.59 -5.74 -7.94
CA ARG A 101 -13.78 -5.82 -9.15
C ARG A 101 -13.43 -4.42 -9.64
N PHE A 102 -12.21 -4.26 -10.13
CA PHE A 102 -11.82 -3.07 -10.86
C PHE A 102 -12.67 -2.95 -12.12
N THR A 103 -13.16 -1.74 -12.37
CA THR A 103 -14.02 -1.39 -13.50
C THR A 103 -13.56 -0.06 -14.10
N GLY A 104 -13.94 0.22 -15.35
CA GLY A 104 -13.59 1.48 -16.02
C GLY A 104 -12.23 1.47 -16.71
N GLY A 105 -11.54 0.32 -16.76
CA GLY A 105 -10.28 0.18 -17.48
C GLY A 105 -9.74 -1.26 -17.46
N THR A 106 -8.55 -1.42 -18.03
CA THR A 106 -7.81 -2.69 -18.06
C THR A 106 -6.45 -2.49 -17.40
N ILE A 107 -6.09 -3.38 -16.48
CA ILE A 107 -4.75 -3.41 -15.89
C ILE A 107 -3.87 -4.29 -16.78
N ASN A 108 -2.92 -3.69 -17.49
CA ASN A 108 -2.03 -4.42 -18.40
C ASN A 108 -0.85 -5.06 -17.66
N THR A 109 -0.23 -4.31 -16.76
CA THR A 109 0.99 -4.71 -16.03
C THR A 109 0.92 -4.19 -14.61
N VAL A 110 1.41 -5.00 -13.66
CA VAL A 110 1.67 -4.58 -12.29
C VAL A 110 3.10 -4.97 -11.94
N ALA A 111 3.85 -4.02 -11.38
CA ALA A 111 5.16 -4.25 -10.82
C ALA A 111 5.13 -3.83 -9.34
N VAL A 112 5.77 -4.63 -8.50
CA VAL A 112 6.01 -4.31 -7.09
C VAL A 112 7.51 -4.35 -6.91
N ASP A 113 8.07 -3.20 -6.56
CA ASP A 113 9.48 -3.07 -6.26
C ASP A 113 9.68 -2.91 -4.75
N VAL A 114 10.49 -3.79 -4.18
CA VAL A 114 10.94 -3.74 -2.78
C VAL A 114 12.47 -3.63 -2.72
N SER A 115 13.11 -3.35 -3.86
CA SER A 115 14.56 -3.18 -3.95
C SER A 115 15.04 -1.96 -3.17
N GLY A 116 16.26 -2.06 -2.67
CA GLY A 116 16.86 -1.15 -1.69
C GLY A 116 17.75 -1.93 -0.73
N GLN A 117 18.38 -1.25 0.24
CA GLN A 117 18.98 -1.91 1.40
C GLN A 117 17.87 -2.11 2.44
N PRO A 118 17.25 -3.31 2.54
CA PRO A 118 16.35 -3.58 3.64
C PRO A 118 17.12 -3.39 4.96
N TYR A 119 16.52 -2.70 5.91
CA TYR A 119 17.02 -2.75 7.29
C TYR A 119 16.71 -4.14 7.83
N VAL A 120 17.68 -5.04 7.71
CA VAL A 120 17.60 -6.40 8.23
C VAL A 120 18.20 -6.39 9.63
N ASP A 121 17.34 -6.29 10.65
CA ASP A 121 17.73 -6.62 12.01
C ASP A 121 17.73 -8.15 12.15
N LEU A 122 18.85 -8.77 11.74
CA LEU A 122 19.04 -10.22 11.73
C LEU A 122 18.84 -10.83 13.13
N GLU A 123 19.20 -10.11 14.19
CA GLU A 123 18.96 -10.55 15.58
C GLU A 123 17.46 -10.62 15.88
N ARG A 124 16.70 -9.63 15.43
CA ARG A 124 15.25 -9.60 15.62
C ARG A 124 14.51 -10.59 14.73
N GLU A 125 14.99 -10.85 13.51
CA GLU A 125 14.47 -11.94 12.68
C GLU A 125 14.74 -13.31 13.31
N ALA A 126 15.94 -13.53 13.86
CA ALA A 126 16.27 -14.76 14.58
C ALA A 126 15.40 -14.92 15.84
N ALA A 127 15.22 -13.85 16.64
CA ALA A 127 14.34 -13.87 17.80
C ALA A 127 12.87 -14.14 17.42
N ALA A 128 12.39 -13.56 16.31
CA ALA A 128 11.05 -13.79 15.80
C ALA A 128 10.87 -15.20 15.22
N MET A 129 11.93 -15.86 14.74
CA MET A 129 11.89 -17.27 14.32
C MET A 129 11.89 -18.21 15.53
N ILE A 130 12.74 -17.97 16.54
CA ILE A 130 12.80 -18.77 17.78
C ILE A 130 11.47 -18.67 18.56
N ALA A 131 10.83 -17.50 18.59
CA ALA A 131 9.55 -17.31 19.27
C ALA A 131 8.35 -17.98 18.56
N ARG A 132 8.55 -18.58 17.37
CA ARG A 132 7.53 -19.34 16.63
C ARG A 132 7.60 -20.86 16.89
N GLU A 133 8.59 -21.32 17.66
CA GLU A 133 8.71 -22.69 18.20
C GLU A 133 8.16 -22.78 19.62
#